data_AF-A0A4Z0RDQ2-F1
#
_entry.id   AF-A0A4Z0RDQ2-F1
#
_cell.length_a   1.000
_cell.length_b   1.000
_cell.length_c   1.000
_cell.angle_alpha   90.00
_cell.angle_beta   90.00
_cell.angle_gamma   90.00
#
_symmetry.space_group_name_H-M   'P 1'
#
loop_
_entity.id
_entity.type
_entity.pdbx_description
1 polymer ?
#
loop_
_entity_poly.entity_id
_entity_poly.type
_entity_poly.pdbx_seq_one_letter_code
_entity_poly.pdbx_strand_id
1 'polypeptide(L)'
;MATRGFSKLSAYKAFSKMDKSCAEGCKCSALCQLFMAKEFLSLSAQTGEKFNDKIPEDILDMFRSVPLIPERYKNMELQEAFGEVQSICDDCAIDEHDAFCTVNVVLTALGILLEGKEFTTDKDQILSGE
;
A
#
# COMPACT_ATOMS: atom_id res chain seq x y z
N MET A 1 -22.81 12.71 4.04
CA MET A 1 -22.00 12.29 2.89
C MET A 1 -20.71 11.75 3.45
N ALA A 2 -20.47 10.43 3.36
CA ALA A 2 -19.18 9.87 3.76
C ALA A 2 -18.13 10.45 2.80
N THR A 3 -17.09 11.06 3.35
CA THR A 3 -15.87 11.40 2.61
C THR A 3 -15.35 10.10 2.00
N ARG A 4 -15.61 9.91 0.71
CA ARG A 4 -15.05 8.83 -0.11
C ARG A 4 -13.61 9.26 -0.43
N GLY A 5 -12.63 8.39 -0.19
CA GLY A 5 -11.20 8.68 -0.35
C GLY A 5 -10.38 8.59 0.95
N PHE A 6 -9.20 9.23 0.93
CA PHE A 6 -8.28 9.20 2.07
C PHE A 6 -8.85 9.92 3.30
N SER A 7 -8.77 9.25 4.44
CA SER A 7 -9.07 9.81 5.76
C SER A 7 -8.30 9.03 6.82
N LYS A 8 -8.17 9.61 8.01
CA LYS A 8 -7.59 8.91 9.17
C LYS A 8 -8.31 7.58 9.45
N LEU A 9 -9.63 7.55 9.27
CA LEU A 9 -10.45 6.36 9.50
C LEU A 9 -10.22 5.28 8.44
N SER A 10 -10.16 5.65 7.16
CA SER A 10 -9.89 4.68 6.09
C SER A 10 -8.46 4.15 6.16
N ALA A 11 -7.48 5.01 6.48
CA ALA A 11 -6.11 4.58 6.77
C ALA A 11 -6.05 3.59 7.95
N TYR A 12 -6.76 3.86 9.05
CA TYR A 12 -6.81 2.95 10.19
C TYR A 12 -7.44 1.59 9.85
N LYS A 13 -8.53 1.57 9.06
CA LYS A 13 -9.16 0.32 8.60
C LYS A 13 -8.22 -0.52 7.76
N ALA A 14 -7.56 0.09 6.76
CA ALA A 14 -6.58 -0.57 5.91
C ALA A 14 -5.41 -1.12 6.75
N PHE A 15 -4.87 -0.31 7.67
CA PHE A 15 -3.83 -0.75 8.60
C PHE A 15 -4.26 -1.98 9.42
N SER A 16 -5.47 -1.97 9.99
CA SER A 16 -5.96 -3.08 10.82
C SER A 16 -6.10 -4.40 10.05
N LYS A 17 -6.38 -4.34 8.75
CA LYS A 17 -6.44 -5.52 7.86
C LYS A 17 -5.04 -6.02 7.52
N MET A 18 -4.11 -5.11 7.21
CA MET A 18 -2.71 -5.45 6.95
C MET A 18 -2.00 -6.03 8.16
N ASP A 19 -2.30 -5.54 9.37
CA ASP A 19 -1.73 -6.04 10.62
C ASP A 19 -2.01 -7.54 10.83
N LYS A 20 -3.18 -7.99 10.38
CA LYS A 20 -3.59 -9.41 10.42
C LYS A 20 -3.05 -10.26 9.29
N SER A 21 -2.48 -9.64 8.25
CA SER A 21 -2.01 -10.33 7.05
C SER A 21 -0.60 -10.94 7.20
N CYS A 22 0.12 -10.60 8.27
CA CYS A 22 1.45 -11.14 8.54
C CYS A 22 1.35 -12.54 9.18
N ALA A 23 2.06 -13.52 8.62
CA ALA A 23 2.08 -14.88 9.15
C ALA A 23 2.65 -14.92 10.59
N GLU A 24 2.06 -15.75 11.45
CA GLU A 24 2.55 -15.99 12.81
C GLU A 24 4.01 -16.48 12.78
N GLY A 25 4.89 -15.80 13.51
CA GLY A 25 6.33 -16.11 13.51
C GLY A 25 7.16 -15.47 12.38
N CYS A 26 6.56 -14.64 11.52
CA CYS A 26 7.30 -13.87 10.52
C CYS A 26 8.27 -12.87 11.18
N LYS A 27 9.58 -13.05 10.97
CA LYS A 27 10.58 -12.04 11.33
C LYS A 27 10.68 -11.01 10.21
N CYS A 28 9.84 -9.98 10.29
CA CYS A 28 9.91 -8.83 9.38
C CYS A 28 11.32 -8.20 9.46
N SER A 29 11.95 -8.05 8.31
CA SER A 29 13.14 -7.21 8.16
C SER A 29 12.74 -5.84 7.62
N ALA A 30 13.64 -4.85 7.73
CA ALA A 30 13.44 -3.54 7.13
C ALA A 30 13.28 -3.56 5.59
N LEU A 31 13.56 -4.70 4.93
CA LEU A 31 13.39 -4.90 3.49
C LEU A 31 12.08 -5.63 3.14
N CYS A 32 11.25 -5.95 4.13
CA CYS A 32 9.96 -6.57 3.89
C CYS A 32 8.94 -5.53 3.40
N GLN A 33 8.44 -5.70 2.17
CA GLN A 33 7.44 -4.82 1.56
C GLN A 33 6.20 -4.66 2.43
N LEU A 34 5.66 -5.76 2.95
CA LEU A 34 4.47 -5.75 3.81
C LEU A 34 4.71 -5.00 5.13
N PHE A 35 5.93 -5.10 5.69
CA PHE A 35 6.30 -4.38 6.91
C PHE A 35 6.34 -2.87 6.67
N MET A 36 7.05 -2.43 5.62
CA MET A 36 7.14 -1.00 5.30
C MET A 36 5.78 -0.41 4.95
N ALA A 37 4.99 -1.13 4.14
CA ALA A 37 3.65 -0.70 3.78
C ALA A 37 2.76 -0.52 5.02
N LYS A 38 2.85 -1.43 6.00
CA LYS A 38 2.16 -1.31 7.28
C LYS A 38 2.64 -0.10 8.09
N GLU A 39 3.94 0.15 8.15
CA GLU A 39 4.48 1.30 8.89
C GLU A 39 4.04 2.64 8.29
N PHE A 40 4.04 2.78 6.97
CA PHE A 40 3.55 3.99 6.31
C PHE A 40 2.06 4.22 6.59
N LEU A 41 1.23 3.19 6.47
CA LEU A 41 -0.19 3.27 6.78
C LEU A 41 -0.46 3.57 8.26
N SER A 42 0.29 2.96 9.17
CA SER A 42 0.22 3.22 10.61
C SER A 42 0.47 4.70 10.90
N LEU A 43 1.52 5.26 10.29
CA LEU A 43 1.88 6.66 10.47
C LEU A 43 0.79 7.58 9.89
N SER A 44 0.30 7.31 8.67
CA SER A 44 -0.82 8.05 8.09
C SER A 44 -2.11 7.92 8.91
N ALA A 45 -2.35 6.77 9.56
CA ALA A 45 -3.49 6.58 10.47
C ALA A 45 -3.31 7.34 11.80
N GLN A 46 -2.08 7.66 12.21
CA GLN A 46 -1.79 8.43 13.41
C GLN A 46 -1.85 9.95 13.13
N THR A 47 -1.21 10.42 12.07
CA THR A 47 -1.11 11.84 11.70
C THR A 47 -2.33 12.34 10.95
N GLY A 48 -2.98 11.46 10.18
CA GLY A 48 -4.03 11.87 9.23
C GLY A 48 -3.47 12.46 7.94
N GLU A 49 -2.18 12.28 7.66
CA GLU A 49 -1.51 12.82 6.47
C GLU A 49 -1.31 11.73 5.42
N LYS A 50 -1.62 12.08 4.17
CA LYS A 50 -1.46 11.20 3.00
C LYS A 50 -0.01 11.20 2.47
N PHE A 51 0.71 12.29 2.72
CA PHE A 51 2.10 12.49 2.32
C PHE A 51 2.98 12.49 3.54
N ASN A 52 4.16 11.90 3.41
CA ASN A 52 5.07 11.71 4.52
C ASN A 52 6.49 11.82 4.00
N ASP A 53 7.26 12.74 4.60
CA ASP A 53 8.66 13.00 4.30
C ASP A 53 9.59 11.80 4.61
N LYS A 54 9.09 10.81 5.34
CA LYS A 54 9.80 9.56 5.63
C LYS A 54 9.68 8.50 4.54
N ILE A 55 8.88 8.73 3.49
CA ILE A 55 8.82 7.81 2.34
C ILE A 55 10.09 8.02 1.51
N PRO A 56 10.98 7.02 1.38
CA PRO A 56 12.18 7.14 0.57
C PRO A 56 11.84 7.34 -0.91
N GLU A 57 12.63 8.15 -1.61
CA GLU A 57 12.44 8.42 -3.06
C GLU A 57 12.59 7.15 -3.92
N ASP A 58 13.37 6.16 -3.46
CA ASP A 58 13.64 4.91 -4.15
C ASP A 58 12.73 3.75 -3.71
N ILE A 59 11.71 4.01 -2.89
CA ILE A 59 10.91 2.96 -2.25
C ILE A 59 10.22 2.02 -3.26
N LEU A 60 9.72 2.57 -4.37
CA LEU A 60 9.01 1.79 -5.38
C LEU A 60 9.98 0.87 -6.13
N ASP A 61 11.15 1.37 -6.50
CA ASP A 61 12.20 0.59 -7.17
C ASP A 61 12.73 -0.49 -6.22
N MET A 62 12.93 -0.14 -4.95
CA MET A 62 13.29 -1.09 -3.93
C MET A 62 12.23 -2.20 -3.82
N PHE A 63 10.93 -1.88 -3.76
CA PHE A 63 9.88 -2.91 -3.78
C PHE A 63 9.99 -3.81 -5.01
N ARG A 64 10.09 -3.26 -6.22
CA ARG A 64 10.21 -4.06 -7.46
C ARG A 64 11.46 -4.95 -7.47
N SER A 65 12.54 -4.52 -6.81
CA SER A 65 13.79 -5.30 -6.74
C SER A 65 13.70 -6.53 -5.83
N VAL A 66 12.87 -6.51 -4.78
CA VAL A 66 12.78 -7.60 -3.80
C VAL A 66 12.29 -8.90 -4.49
N PRO A 67 12.94 -10.05 -4.29
CA PRO A 67 12.44 -11.33 -4.77
C PRO A 67 11.09 -11.67 -4.12
N LEU A 68 10.11 -11.99 -4.96
CA LEU A 68 8.80 -12.45 -4.51
C LEU A 68 8.88 -13.93 -4.11
N ILE A 69 8.31 -14.26 -2.94
CA ILE A 69 8.16 -15.64 -2.45
C ILE A 69 6.66 -15.87 -2.26
N PRO A 70 5.92 -16.25 -3.32
CA PRO A 70 4.45 -16.29 -3.34
C PRO A 70 3.82 -17.11 -2.21
N GLU A 71 4.52 -18.15 -1.73
CA GLU A 71 4.09 -19.05 -0.66
C GLU A 71 3.92 -18.33 0.68
N ARG A 72 4.51 -17.14 0.85
CA ARG A 72 4.40 -16.33 2.09
C ARG A 72 3.18 -15.42 2.11
N TYR A 73 2.54 -15.20 0.97
CA TYR A 73 1.63 -14.06 0.76
C TYR A 73 0.27 -14.44 0.17
N LYS A 74 0.10 -15.69 -0.30
CA LYS A 74 -1.21 -16.22 -0.75
C LYS A 74 -2.12 -16.56 0.43
N ASN A 75 -2.54 -15.56 1.19
CA ASN A 75 -3.57 -15.67 2.20
C ASN A 75 -4.75 -14.74 1.87
N MET A 76 -5.95 -15.09 2.33
CA MET A 76 -7.18 -14.33 2.07
C MET A 76 -7.07 -12.91 2.65
N GLU A 77 -6.31 -12.77 3.73
CA GLU A 77 -6.08 -11.53 4.46
C GLU A 77 -5.33 -10.48 3.63
N LEU A 78 -4.32 -10.88 2.83
CA LEU A 78 -3.59 -9.94 1.98
C LEU A 78 -4.46 -9.40 0.85
N GLN A 79 -5.33 -10.24 0.29
CA GLN A 79 -6.32 -9.83 -0.73
C GLN A 79 -7.35 -8.86 -0.14
N GLU A 80 -7.85 -9.11 1.07
CA GLU A 80 -8.72 -8.17 1.77
C GLU A 80 -8.02 -6.83 2.05
N ALA A 81 -6.76 -6.88 2.50
CA ALA A 81 -5.96 -5.68 2.73
C ALA A 81 -5.75 -4.88 1.45
N PHE A 82 -5.46 -5.56 0.33
CA PHE A 82 -5.33 -4.94 -0.98
C PHE A 82 -6.62 -4.21 -1.38
N GLY A 83 -7.78 -4.87 -1.29
CA GLY A 83 -9.06 -4.25 -1.65
C GLY A 83 -9.42 -3.03 -0.80
N GLU A 84 -9.10 -3.07 0.50
CA GLU A 84 -9.32 -1.91 1.39
C GLU A 84 -8.43 -0.72 0.99
N VAL A 85 -7.15 -0.95 0.70
CA VAL A 85 -6.26 0.14 0.25
C VAL A 85 -6.65 0.63 -1.13
N GLN A 86 -7.01 -0.28 -2.04
CA GLN A 86 -7.45 0.04 -3.40
C GLN A 86 -8.68 0.96 -3.36
N SER A 87 -9.67 0.66 -2.51
CA SER A 87 -10.86 1.50 -2.38
C SER A 87 -10.55 2.95 -1.97
N ILE A 88 -9.50 3.16 -1.16
CA ILE A 88 -9.05 4.51 -0.78
C ILE A 88 -8.48 5.23 -2.00
N CYS A 89 -7.70 4.51 -2.81
CA CYS A 89 -7.10 5.06 -4.01
C CYS A 89 -8.17 5.38 -5.05
N ASP A 90 -9.06 4.45 -5.36
CA ASP A 90 -10.12 4.60 -6.36
C ASP A 90 -11.05 5.78 -6.06
N ASP A 91 -11.41 5.96 -4.79
CA ASP A 91 -12.30 7.04 -4.36
C ASP A 91 -11.59 8.41 -4.22
N CYS A 92 -10.27 8.47 -4.34
CA CYS A 92 -9.51 9.73 -4.31
C CYS A 92 -9.63 10.47 -5.66
N ALA A 93 -9.47 11.79 -5.68
CA ALA A 93 -9.42 12.52 -6.95
C ALA A 93 -8.09 12.25 -7.69
N ILE A 94 -8.07 12.37 -9.01
CA ILE A 94 -6.87 12.07 -9.83
C ILE A 94 -5.76 13.12 -9.62
N ASP A 95 -6.12 14.37 -9.35
CA ASP A 95 -5.21 15.48 -9.06
C ASP A 95 -4.60 15.42 -7.67
N GLU A 96 -5.19 14.63 -6.77
CA GLU A 96 -4.60 14.28 -5.48
C GLU A 96 -3.69 13.04 -5.55
N HIS A 97 -3.65 12.34 -6.68
CA HIS A 97 -2.80 11.16 -6.88
C HIS A 97 -1.35 11.58 -7.06
N ASP A 98 -0.47 10.85 -6.38
CA ASP A 98 0.96 11.02 -6.48
C ASP A 98 1.63 9.66 -6.26
N ALA A 99 2.69 9.40 -7.03
CA ALA A 99 3.40 8.13 -7.00
C ALA A 99 3.90 7.77 -5.59
N PHE A 100 4.24 8.78 -4.78
CA PHE A 100 4.80 8.66 -3.44
C PHE A 100 3.80 8.97 -2.32
N CYS A 101 2.51 9.13 -2.63
CA CYS A 101 1.52 9.19 -1.57
C CYS A 101 1.41 7.85 -0.84
N THR A 102 1.16 7.86 0.48
CA THR A 102 1.13 6.65 1.31
C THR A 102 0.20 5.58 0.73
N VAL A 103 -0.97 5.98 0.22
CA VAL A 103 -1.95 5.04 -0.34
C VAL A 103 -1.37 4.33 -1.56
N ASN A 104 -0.74 5.06 -2.48
CA ASN A 104 -0.17 4.48 -3.70
C ASN A 104 1.03 3.60 -3.43
N VAL A 105 1.93 4.04 -2.53
CA VAL A 105 3.10 3.27 -2.12
C VAL A 105 2.69 1.94 -1.50
N VAL A 106 1.70 1.96 -0.61
CA VAL A 106 1.17 0.75 0.01
C VAL A 106 0.47 -0.12 -1.02
N LEU A 107 -0.40 0.46 -1.85
CA LEU A 107 -1.14 -0.29 -2.86
C LEU A 107 -0.19 -0.99 -3.83
N THR A 108 0.88 -0.30 -4.24
CA THR A 108 1.94 -0.86 -5.07
C THR A 108 2.67 -2.00 -4.36
N ALA A 109 3.00 -1.84 -3.08
CA ALA A 109 3.64 -2.92 -2.31
C ALA A 109 2.77 -4.19 -2.27
N LEU A 110 1.47 -4.04 -2.03
CA LEU A 110 0.53 -5.15 -1.96
C LEU A 110 0.27 -5.76 -3.35
N GLY A 111 0.07 -4.94 -4.37
CA GLY A 111 -0.09 -5.39 -5.75
C GLY A 111 1.15 -6.11 -6.27
N ILE A 112 2.36 -5.68 -5.91
CA ILE A 112 3.59 -6.41 -6.23
C ILE A 112 3.60 -7.81 -5.62
N LEU A 113 3.13 -7.96 -4.37
CA LEU A 113 3.04 -9.26 -3.70
C LEU A 113 2.00 -10.20 -4.32
N LEU A 114 0.92 -9.65 -4.88
CA LEU A 114 -0.23 -10.40 -5.39
C LEU A 114 -0.15 -10.68 -6.90
N GLU A 115 0.14 -9.65 -7.68
CA GLU A 115 0.07 -9.63 -9.15
C GLU A 115 1.46 -9.66 -9.80
N GLY A 116 2.50 -9.24 -9.07
CA GLY A 116 3.90 -9.29 -9.52
C GLY A 116 4.56 -7.92 -9.67
N LYS A 117 5.87 -7.94 -9.94
CA LYS A 117 6.76 -6.75 -9.88
C LYS A 117 6.36 -5.58 -10.79
N GLU A 118 5.66 -5.86 -11.88
CA GLU A 118 5.22 -4.86 -12.86
C GLU A 118 3.88 -4.21 -12.48
N PHE A 119 3.33 -4.52 -11.30
CA PHE A 119 2.08 -3.92 -10.86
C PHE A 119 2.19 -2.40 -10.79
N THR A 120 1.23 -1.74 -11.42
CA THR A 120 0.97 -0.29 -11.36
C THR A 120 -0.53 -0.10 -11.08
N THR A 121 -0.89 1.00 -10.43
CA THR A 121 -2.30 1.30 -10.20
C THR A 121 -2.95 1.85 -11.47
N ASP A 122 -4.27 1.70 -11.61
CA ASP A 122 -5.02 2.26 -12.74
C ASP A 122 -4.76 3.78 -12.90
N LYS A 123 -4.57 4.48 -11.79
CA LYS A 123 -4.25 5.92 -11.80
C LYS A 123 -2.83 6.22 -12.28
N ASP A 124 -1.86 5.37 -11.94
CA ASP A 124 -0.50 5.49 -12.48
C ASP A 124 -0.51 5.31 -14.01
N GLN A 125 -1.31 4.36 -14.52
CA GLN A 125 -1.46 4.12 -15.96
C GLN A 125 -2.09 5.33 -16.66
N ILE A 126 -3.20 5.87 -16.11
CA ILE A 126 -3.87 7.07 -16.63
C ILE A 126 -2.91 8.27 -16.74
N LEU A 127 -2.08 8.51 -15.71
CA LEU A 127 -1.13 9.63 -15.70
C LEU A 127 0.09 9.40 -16.59
N SER A 128 0.46 8.14 -16.82
CA SER A 128 1.55 7.75 -17.72
C SER A 128 1.13 7.76 -19.20
N GLY A 129 -0.18 7.88 -19.48
CA GLY A 129 -0.73 7.86 -20.83
C GLY A 129 -0.80 6.46 -21.45
N GLU A 130 -0.80 5.42 -20.60
CA GLU A 130 -0.95 4.01 -20.98
C GLU A 130 -2.43 3.60 -21.06
#